data_AF-G3ITW3-F1
#
_entry.id   AF-G3ITW3-F1
#
_cell.length_a   1.000
_cell.length_b   1.000
_cell.length_c   1.000
_cell.angle_alpha   90.00
_cell.angle_beta   90.00
_cell.angle_gamma   90.00
#
_symmetry.space_group_name_H-M   'P 1'
#
loop_
_entity.id
_entity.type
_entity.pdbx_description
1 polymer ?
#
loop_
_entity_poly.entity_id
_entity_poly.type
_entity_poly.pdbx_seq_one_letter_code
_entity_poly.pdbx_strand_id
1 'polypeptide(L)'
;MNTSLDSFPIYGSTVCSLLGAKFTPEQLWVMMDIETLSDTKAVILGELWQRVQTGPVKLTTRELCSALELASQIISLDIHLEDAPLIEILIDDGLTAKCQLSK
;
A
#
# COMPACT_ATOMS: atom_id res chain seq x y z
N MET A 1 -9.16 -14.00 10.49
CA MET A 1 -7.70 -14.00 10.76
C MET A 1 -7.33 -12.58 11.11
N ASN A 2 -6.59 -12.35 12.20
CA ASN A 2 -6.03 -11.03 12.48
C ASN A 2 -4.88 -10.83 11.49
N THR A 3 -5.16 -10.21 10.36
CA THR A 3 -4.13 -9.73 9.45
C THR A 3 -3.44 -8.57 10.17
N SER A 4 -2.16 -8.68 10.46
CA SER A 4 -1.33 -7.59 11.01
C SER A 4 -0.08 -7.47 10.16
N LEU A 5 0.52 -6.26 10.12
CA LEU A 5 1.76 -6.00 9.39
C LEU A 5 3.00 -6.26 10.26
N ASP A 6 2.95 -7.29 11.10
CA ASP A 6 4.03 -7.59 12.06
C ASP A 6 5.02 -8.64 11.51
N SER A 7 4.77 -9.17 10.31
CA SER A 7 5.60 -10.19 9.67
C SER A 7 6.57 -9.59 8.66
N PHE A 8 7.81 -10.08 8.66
CA PHE A 8 8.81 -9.79 7.63
C PHE A 8 9.05 -11.01 6.73
N PRO A 9 9.11 -10.85 5.40
CA PRO A 9 8.85 -9.61 4.66
C PRO A 9 7.35 -9.24 4.66
N ILE A 10 7.04 -7.96 4.48
CA ILE A 10 5.66 -7.50 4.28
C ILE A 10 5.29 -7.73 2.82
N TYR A 11 4.36 -8.66 2.58
CA TYR A 11 3.85 -8.94 1.24
C TYR A 11 2.76 -7.96 0.85
N GLY A 12 2.68 -7.60 -0.44
CA GLY A 12 1.62 -6.74 -0.91
C GLY A 12 0.22 -7.35 -0.72
N SER A 13 0.08 -8.67 -0.88
CA SER A 13 -1.15 -9.41 -0.58
C SER A 13 -1.63 -9.26 0.88
N THR A 14 -0.70 -9.07 1.82
CA THR A 14 -1.02 -8.84 3.24
C THR A 14 -1.65 -7.46 3.43
N VAL A 15 -1.09 -6.43 2.79
CA VAL A 15 -1.66 -5.08 2.76
C VAL A 15 -3.03 -5.10 2.07
N CYS A 16 -3.17 -5.78 0.94
CA CYS A 16 -4.45 -5.88 0.23
C CYS A 16 -5.54 -6.54 1.08
N SER A 17 -5.17 -7.60 1.83
CA SER A 17 -6.09 -8.29 2.74
C SER A 17 -6.54 -7.38 3.89
N LEU A 18 -5.63 -6.57 4.44
CA LEU A 18 -5.93 -5.57 5.47
C LEU A 18 -6.89 -4.50 4.97
N LEU A 19 -6.58 -3.93 3.81
CA LEU A 19 -7.39 -2.87 3.22
C LEU A 19 -8.77 -3.40 2.81
N GLY A 20 -8.83 -4.53 2.12
CA GLY A 20 -10.08 -5.15 1.68
C GLY A 20 -11.00 -5.58 2.82
N ALA A 21 -10.46 -5.87 4.01
CA ALA A 21 -11.27 -6.20 5.18
C ALA A 21 -11.96 -4.99 5.82
N LYS A 22 -11.46 -3.77 5.57
CA LYS A 22 -11.87 -2.56 6.28
C LYS A 22 -12.45 -1.48 5.37
N PHE A 23 -12.03 -1.39 4.12
CA PHE A 23 -12.32 -0.28 3.21
C PHE A 23 -13.12 -0.74 1.99
N THR A 24 -13.98 0.15 1.46
CA THR A 24 -14.71 -0.16 0.23
C THR A 24 -13.80 0.03 -0.98
N PRO A 25 -14.01 -0.71 -2.08
CA PRO A 25 -13.13 -0.64 -3.25
C PRO A 25 -12.97 0.76 -3.84
N GLU A 26 -13.96 1.63 -3.67
CA GLU A 26 -14.03 2.99 -4.22
C GLU A 26 -13.39 4.05 -3.32
N GLN A 27 -12.99 3.73 -2.08
CA GLN A 27 -12.33 4.70 -1.21
C GLN A 27 -10.97 5.11 -1.77
N LEU A 28 -10.68 6.42 -1.75
CA LEU A 28 -9.47 7.02 -2.30
C LEU A 28 -8.36 7.12 -1.25
N TRP A 29 -7.18 6.67 -1.67
CA TRP A 29 -5.92 6.75 -0.94
C TRP A 29 -4.98 7.70 -1.65
N VAL A 30 -4.29 8.53 -0.87
CA VAL A 30 -3.18 9.35 -1.32
C VAL A 30 -1.90 8.59 -1.01
N MET A 31 -1.11 8.31 -2.04
CA MET A 31 0.20 7.67 -1.96
C MET A 31 1.30 8.70 -2.11
N MET A 32 2.17 8.75 -1.12
CA MET A 32 3.30 9.67 -1.03
C MET A 32 4.63 8.99 -1.36
N ASP A 33 4.72 7.68 -1.11
CA ASP A 33 5.89 6.87 -1.44
C ASP A 33 5.51 5.40 -1.66
N ILE A 34 6.29 4.71 -2.48
CA ILE A 34 6.22 3.27 -2.69
C ILE A 34 7.56 2.76 -3.19
N GLU A 35 8.06 1.67 -2.63
CA GLU A 35 9.16 0.89 -3.17
C GLU A 35 8.88 -0.59 -2.93
N THR A 36 9.08 -1.42 -3.95
CA THR A 36 8.70 -2.84 -3.91
C THR A 36 9.70 -3.72 -4.63
N LEU A 37 9.75 -4.99 -4.22
CA LEU A 37 10.30 -6.07 -5.03
C LEU A 37 9.15 -6.84 -5.67
N SER A 38 9.43 -7.40 -6.85
CA SER A 38 8.51 -8.27 -7.57
C SER A 38 9.28 -9.42 -8.18
N ASP A 39 8.74 -10.63 -8.01
CA ASP A 39 9.30 -11.86 -8.61
C ASP A 39 8.93 -11.99 -10.10
N THR A 40 8.02 -11.13 -10.58
CA THR A 40 7.56 -11.10 -11.96
C THR A 40 7.68 -9.70 -12.56
N LYS A 41 7.50 -9.59 -13.89
CA LYS A 41 7.49 -8.30 -14.56
C LYS A 41 6.22 -7.51 -14.20
N ALA A 42 6.31 -6.65 -13.19
CA ALA A 42 5.21 -5.81 -12.72
C ALA A 42 5.35 -4.37 -13.22
N VAL A 43 4.95 -4.13 -14.47
CA VAL A 43 5.04 -2.79 -15.11
C VAL A 43 4.29 -1.74 -14.29
N ILE A 44 3.12 -2.10 -13.77
CA ILE A 44 2.26 -1.21 -12.97
C ILE A 44 2.98 -0.69 -11.72
N LEU A 45 3.75 -1.54 -11.02
CA LEU A 45 4.51 -1.11 -9.83
C LEU A 45 5.60 -0.11 -10.20
N GLY A 46 6.31 -0.34 -11.31
CA GLY A 46 7.32 0.59 -11.81
C GLY A 46 6.73 1.93 -12.26
N GLU A 47 5.60 1.91 -12.98
CA GLU A 47 4.86 3.12 -13.36
C GLU A 47 4.35 3.88 -12.14
N LEU A 48 3.85 3.17 -11.12
CA LEU A 48 3.36 3.78 -9.91
C LEU A 48 4.51 4.45 -9.12
N TRP A 49 5.64 3.75 -8.97
CA TRP A 49 6.87 4.33 -8.41
C TRP A 49 7.23 5.63 -9.13
N GLN A 50 7.33 5.62 -10.47
CA GLN A 50 7.65 6.80 -11.26
C GLN A 50 6.66 7.95 -11.07
N ARG A 51 5.35 7.66 -11.01
CA ARG A 51 4.31 8.68 -10.82
C ARG A 51 4.44 9.34 -9.45
N VAL A 52 4.69 8.56 -8.40
CA VAL A 52 4.84 9.09 -7.02
C VAL A 52 6.09 9.98 -6.90
N GLN A 53 7.16 9.71 -7.65
CA GLN A 53 8.33 10.60 -7.70
C GLN A 53 8.00 12.00 -8.25
N THR A 54 6.90 12.17 -8.99
CA THR A 54 6.46 13.47 -9.49
C THR A 54 5.51 14.21 -8.54
N GLY A 55 5.05 13.53 -7.48
CA GLY A 55 4.13 14.06 -6.50
C GLY A 55 3.09 13.01 -6.05
N PRO A 56 2.23 13.38 -5.08
CA PRO A 56 1.26 12.45 -4.51
C PRO A 56 0.30 11.87 -5.56
N VAL A 57 0.07 10.56 -5.51
CA VAL A 57 -0.82 9.85 -6.42
C VAL A 57 -2.09 9.41 -5.70
N LYS A 58 -3.25 9.67 -6.30
CA LYS A 58 -4.53 9.17 -5.80
C LYS A 58 -4.91 7.87 -6.48
N LEU A 59 -5.33 6.89 -5.69
CA LEU A 59 -5.76 5.57 -6.14
C LEU A 59 -6.98 5.14 -5.33
N THR A 60 -7.91 4.47 -5.99
CA THR A 60 -8.96 3.73 -5.28
C THR A 60 -8.36 2.53 -4.55
N THR A 61 -9.04 2.05 -3.51
CA THR A 61 -8.65 0.82 -2.78
C THR A 61 -8.50 -0.35 -3.75
N ARG A 62 -9.36 -0.44 -4.78
CA ARG A 62 -9.25 -1.46 -5.84
C ARG A 62 -7.94 -1.34 -6.64
N GLU A 63 -7.61 -0.14 -7.10
CA GLU A 63 -6.40 0.09 -7.91
C GLU A 63 -5.13 -0.14 -7.08
N LEU A 64 -5.13 0.36 -5.85
CA LEU A 64 -4.05 0.15 -4.88
C LEU A 64 -3.81 -1.34 -4.65
N CYS A 65 -4.86 -2.10 -4.33
CA CYS A 65 -4.73 -3.53 -4.10
C CYS A 65 -4.27 -4.29 -5.36
N SER A 66 -4.80 -3.94 -6.53
CA SER A 66 -4.41 -4.58 -7.80
C SER A 66 -2.93 -4.38 -8.13
N ALA A 67 -2.37 -3.21 -7.79
CA ALA A 67 -0.95 -2.96 -7.95
C ALA A 67 -0.12 -3.73 -6.91
N LEU A 68 -0.48 -3.62 -5.63
CA LEU A 68 0.26 -4.23 -4.53
C LEU A 68 0.21 -5.77 -4.55
N GLU A 69 -0.82 -6.41 -5.10
CA GLU A 69 -0.85 -7.87 -5.27
C GLU A 69 0.33 -8.43 -6.07
N LEU A 70 0.96 -7.60 -6.91
CA LEU A 70 2.15 -7.97 -7.69
C LEU A 70 3.46 -7.83 -6.90
N ALA A 71 3.45 -7.19 -5.72
CA ALA A 71 4.63 -6.99 -4.91
C ALA A 71 4.93 -8.25 -4.07
N SER A 72 6.03 -8.93 -4.39
CA SER A 72 6.55 -10.04 -3.56
C SER A 72 7.11 -9.53 -2.24
N GLN A 73 7.48 -8.24 -2.16
CA GLN A 73 7.80 -7.55 -0.93
C GLN A 73 7.56 -6.04 -1.07
N ILE A 74 7.03 -5.42 -0.02
CA ILE A 74 7.00 -3.97 0.16
C ILE A 74 8.24 -3.55 0.93
N ILE A 75 9.00 -2.62 0.36
CA ILE A 75 10.19 -2.00 0.96
C ILE A 75 9.79 -0.69 1.63
N SER A 76 9.12 0.20 0.88
CA SER A 76 8.49 1.39 1.44
C SER A 76 7.05 1.53 0.94
N LEU A 77 6.20 2.09 1.77
CA LEU A 77 4.84 2.46 1.41
C LEU A 77 4.37 3.56 2.36
N ASP A 78 4.03 4.72 1.82
CA ASP A 78 3.39 5.81 2.56
C ASP A 78 2.05 6.12 1.90
N ILE A 79 0.98 5.71 2.56
CA ILE A 79 -0.40 5.96 2.10
C ILE A 79 -1.29 6.45 3.24
N HIS A 80 -2.22 7.34 2.92
CA HIS A 80 -3.31 7.71 3.82
C HIS A 80 -4.64 7.85 3.09
N LEU A 81 -5.75 7.68 3.81
CA LEU A 81 -7.08 7.86 3.27
C LEU A 81 -7.35 9.35 3.01
N GLU A 82 -7.85 9.69 1.82
CA GLU A 82 -8.04 11.10 1.41
C GLU A 82 -8.95 11.88 2.38
N ASP A 83 -10.08 11.30 2.75
CA ASP A 83 -11.07 11.95 3.62
C ASP A 83 -10.76 11.80 5.12
N ALA A 84 -9.75 11.00 5.49
CA ALA A 84 -9.33 10.82 6.88
C ALA A 84 -7.82 10.53 6.96
N PRO A 85 -6.95 11.54 6.93
CA PRO A 85 -5.50 11.35 6.88
C PRO A 85 -4.88 10.62 8.08
N LEU A 86 -5.61 10.50 9.20
CA LEU A 86 -5.21 9.68 10.36
C LEU A 86 -5.36 8.17 10.10
N ILE A 87 -6.04 7.80 9.01
CA ILE A 87 -6.10 6.42 8.53
C ILE A 87 -4.96 6.24 7.54
N GLU A 88 -3.87 5.60 7.97
CA GLU A 88 -2.62 5.55 7.23
C GLU A 88 -1.85 4.24 7.42
N ILE A 89 -1.00 3.93 6.44
CA ILE A 89 0.01 2.88 6.50
C ILE A 89 1.33 3.51 6.10
N LEU A 90 2.33 3.38 6.98
CA LEU A 90 3.71 3.72 6.74
C LEU A 90 4.58 2.48 6.95
N ILE A 91 5.19 2.02 5.86
CA ILE A 91 6.21 0.99 5.84
C ILE A 91 7.52 1.65 5.40
N ASP A 92 8.60 1.37 6.12
CA ASP A 92 9.93 1.88 5.86
C ASP A 92 10.94 0.74 6.09
N ASP A 93 11.90 0.57 5.17
CA ASP A 93 12.85 -0.54 5.15
C ASP A 93 12.22 -1.95 5.33
N GLY A 94 11.02 -2.14 4.79
CA GLY A 94 10.24 -3.38 4.86
C GLY A 94 9.63 -3.67 6.23
N LEU A 95 9.64 -2.69 7.14
CA LEU A 95 9.08 -2.78 8.48
C LEU A 95 7.93 -1.79 8.65
N THR A 96 6.92 -2.17 9.41
CA THR A 96 5.80 -1.28 9.73
C THR A 96 6.26 -0.20 10.69
N ALA A 97 6.42 1.02 10.20
CA ALA A 97 6.69 2.20 11.02
C ALA A 97 5.39 2.74 11.65
N LYS A 98 4.28 2.69 10.92
CA LYS A 98 2.96 3.14 11.39
C LYS A 98 1.84 2.39 10.68
N CYS A 99 0.81 1.99 11.41
CA CYS A 99 -0.40 1.40 10.84
C CYS A 99 -1.60 1.81 11.68
N GLN A 100 -2.40 2.75 11.16
CA GLN A 100 -3.61 3.25 11.81
C GLN A 100 -4.78 3.01 10.88
N LEU A 101 -5.51 1.91 11.09
CA LEU A 101 -6.63 1.49 10.23
C LEU A 101 -7.94 1.40 11.01
N SER A 102 -8.12 2.27 12.01
CA SER A 102 -9.38 2.39 12.76
C SER A 102 -10.38 3.21 11.94
N LYS A 103 -11.51 2.58 11.60
CA LYS A 103 -12.74 3.24 11.17
C LYS A 103 -13.62 3.52 12.37
#